data_AF-A0A9E2JVP8-F1
#
_entry.id   AF-A0A9E2JVP8-F1
#
_cell.length_a   1.000
_cell.length_b   1.000
_cell.length_c   1.000
_cell.angle_alpha   90.00
_cell.angle_beta   90.00
_cell.angle_gamma   90.00
#
_symmetry.space_group_name_H-M   'P 1'
#
loop_
_entity.id
_entity.type
_entity.pdbx_description
1 polymer ?
#
loop_
_entity_poly.entity_id
_entity_poly.type
_entity_poly.pdbx_seq_one_letter_code
_entity_poly.pdbx_strand_id
1 'polypeptide(L)' 'MKNKLSDLNDHLFAQLERLSDETLSAETIEQEVKRTEAIVSVSDQITGNADLQLKAAKLFAEHGQAILPMLPQIRGKTEE' A
#
# COMPACT_ATOMS: atom_id res chain seq x y z
N MET A 1 11.12 -4.01 -11.15
CA MET A 1 10.84 -3.77 -9.72
C MET A 1 9.40 -4.15 -9.45
N LYS A 2 9.10 -4.80 -8.31
CA LYS A 2 7.73 -5.10 -7.87
C LYS A 2 7.24 -3.95 -6.98
N ASN A 3 6.59 -2.96 -7.58
CA ASN A 3 6.23 -1.70 -6.93
C ASN A 3 4.77 -1.29 -7.20
N LYS A 4 3.89 -2.26 -7.49
CA LYS A 4 2.47 -2.04 -7.75
C LYS A 4 1.62 -2.45 -6.55
N LEU A 5 0.41 -1.90 -6.47
CA LEU A 5 -0.59 -2.30 -5.47
C LEU A 5 -0.97 -3.79 -5.57
N SER A 6 -0.95 -4.36 -6.77
CA SER A 6 -1.16 -5.79 -6.97
C SER A 6 -0.06 -6.62 -6.30
N ASP A 7 1.20 -6.19 -6.40
CA ASP A 7 2.32 -6.89 -5.75
C ASP A 7 2.17 -6.87 -4.22
N LEU A 8 1.70 -5.74 -3.66
CA LEU A 8 1.41 -5.62 -2.23
C LEU A 8 0.32 -6.61 -1.80
N ASN A 9 -0.75 -6.71 -2.59
CA ASN A 9 -1.85 -7.64 -2.32
C ASN A 9 -1.38 -9.10 -2.32
N ASP A 10 -0.56 -9.49 -3.31
CA ASP A 10 0.05 -10.82 -3.38
C ASP A 10 0.90 -11.12 -2.13
N HIS A 11 1.69 -10.14 -1.66
CA HIS A 11 2.52 -10.30 -0.46
C HIS A 11 1.69 -10.49 0.81
N LEU A 12 0.56 -9.79 0.95
CA LEU A 12 -0.35 -9.93 2.08
C LEU A 12 -1.03 -11.30 2.09
N PHE A 13 -1.49 -11.79 0.94
CA PHE A 13 -2.06 -13.14 0.84
C PHE A 13 -1.03 -14.23 1.14
N ALA A 14 0.18 -14.10 0.61
CA ALA A 14 1.26 -15.03 0.93
C ALA A 14 1.64 -15.01 2.43
N GLN A 15 1.44 -13.88 3.12
CA GLN A 15 1.65 -13.80 4.57
C GLN A 15 0.53 -14.51 5.34
N LEU A 16 -0.73 -14.42 4.89
CA LEU A 16 -1.85 -15.18 5.45
C LEU A 16 -1.62 -16.69 5.33
N GLU A 17 -1.16 -17.16 4.17
CA GLU A 17 -0.84 -18.58 3.95
C GLU A 17 0.27 -19.06 4.90
N ARG A 18 1.34 -18.27 5.07
CA ARG A 18 2.42 -18.59 6.01
C ARG A 18 1.92 -18.69 7.45
N LEU A 19 1.08 -17.77 7.89
CA LEU A 19 0.53 -17.79 9.25
C LEU A 19 -0.45 -18.95 9.48
N SER A 20 -1.03 -19.51 8.42
CA SER A 20 -1.95 -20.66 8.50
C SER A 20 -1.25 -22.02 8.53
N ASP A 21 0.07 -22.06 8.39
CA ASP A 21 0.82 -23.31 8.43
C ASP A 21 0.82 -23.92 9.85
N GLU A 22 0.10 -25.03 10.00
CA GLU A 22 -0.06 -25.75 11.27
C GLU A 22 1.23 -26.42 11.77
N THR A 23 2.27 -26.48 10.94
CA THR A 23 3.55 -27.09 11.29
C THR A 23 4.52 -26.12 11.99
N LEU A 24 4.14 -24.84 12.10
CA LEU A 24 4.97 -23.82 12.71
C LEU A 24 5.16 -24.02 14.22
N SER A 25 6.39 -23.77 14.68
CA SER A 25 6.68 -23.68 16.11
C SER A 25 6.16 -22.36 16.68
N ALA A 26 5.96 -22.30 18.00
CA ALA A 26 5.55 -21.06 18.68
C ALA A 26 6.52 -19.89 18.42
N GLU A 27 7.83 -20.17 18.37
CA GLU A 27 8.84 -19.15 18.08
C GLU A 27 8.71 -18.63 16.64
N THR A 28 8.50 -19.52 15.67
CA THR A 28 8.32 -19.12 14.27
C THR A 28 7.02 -18.32 14.08
N ILE A 29 5.95 -18.70 14.77
CA ILE A 29 4.69 -17.93 14.77
C ILE A 29 4.95 -16.52 15.27
N GLU A 30 5.68 -16.34 16.37
CA GLU A 30 5.99 -15.01 16.91
C GLU A 30 6.80 -14.16 15.91
N GLN A 31 7.76 -14.77 15.21
CA GLN A 31 8.54 -14.10 14.17
C GLN A 31 7.67 -13.69 12.97
N GLU A 32 6.80 -14.57 12.49
CA GLU A 32 5.90 -14.26 11.38
C GLU A 32 4.85 -13.22 11.76
N VAL A 33 4.38 -13.19 13.01
CA VAL A 33 3.51 -12.11 13.51
C VAL A 33 4.22 -10.76 13.46
N LYS A 34 5.44 -10.65 14.02
CA LYS A 34 6.23 -9.39 13.96
C LYS A 34 6.49 -8.93 12.53
N ARG A 35 6.79 -9.88 11.64
CA ARG A 35 6.97 -9.60 10.21
C ARG A 35 5.67 -9.09 9.57
N THR A 36 4.55 -9.71 9.91
CA THR A 36 3.22 -9.31 9.41
C THR A 36 2.89 -7.89 9.85
N GLU A 37 3.11 -7.54 11.12
CA GLU A 37 2.88 -6.19 11.64
C GLU A 37 3.70 -5.14 10.87
N ALA A 38 4.98 -5.43 10.59
CA ALA A 38 5.82 -4.56 9.79
C ALA A 38 5.30 -4.39 8.35
N ILE A 39 4.85 -5.48 7.72
CA ILE A 39 4.28 -5.44 6.36
C ILE A 39 2.98 -4.62 6.37
N VAL A 40 2.09 -4.83 7.33
CA VAL A 40 0.82 -4.09 7.45
C VAL A 40 1.09 -2.59 7.62
N SER A 41 2.01 -2.22 8.53
CA SER A 41 2.38 -0.82 8.77
C SER A 41 2.85 -0.10 7.49
N VAL A 42 3.71 -0.75 6.69
CA VAL A 42 4.15 -0.18 5.40
C VAL A 42 3.02 -0.18 4.37
N SER A 43 2.18 -1.23 4.36
CA SER A 43 1.03 -1.35 3.46
C SER A 43 0.03 -0.21 3.66
N ASP A 44 -0.23 0.18 4.91
CA ASP A 44 -1.14 1.28 5.26
C ASP A 44 -0.64 2.62 4.72
N GLN A 45 0.67 2.86 4.70
CA GLN A 45 1.23 4.06 4.08
C GLN A 45 1.05 4.06 2.56
N ILE A 46 1.22 2.89 1.92
CA ILE A 46 1.05 2.74 0.47
C ILE A 46 -0.41 2.97 0.06
N THR A 47 -1.35 2.34 0.78
CA THR A 47 -2.80 2.49 0.50
C THR A 47 -3.28 3.91 0.83
N GLY A 48 -2.77 4.53 1.89
CA GLY A 48 -3.02 5.94 2.21
C GLY A 48 -2.58 6.88 1.09
N ASN A 49 -1.40 6.64 0.50
CA ASN A 49 -0.94 7.40 -0.67
C ASN A 49 -1.84 7.18 -1.89
N ALA A 50 -2.30 5.95 -2.14
CA ALA A 50 -3.21 5.65 -3.24
C ALA A 50 -4.59 6.30 -3.06
N ASP A 51 -5.14 6.31 -1.84
CA ASP A 51 -6.37 7.01 -1.51
C ASP A 51 -6.23 8.53 -1.68
N LEU A 52 -5.09 9.10 -1.28
CA LEU A 52 -4.79 10.51 -1.51
C LEU A 52 -4.76 10.83 -3.01
N GLN A 53 -4.16 9.98 -3.85
CA GLN A 53 -4.18 10.13 -5.32
C GLN A 53 -5.60 10.10 -5.86
N LEU A 54 -6.43 9.16 -5.40
CA LEU A 54 -7.82 9.05 -5.83
C LEU A 54 -8.63 10.30 -5.45
N LYS A 55 -8.46 10.81 -4.24
CA LYS A 55 -9.11 12.05 -3.78
C LYS A 55 -8.71 13.25 -4.62
N ALA A 56 -7.42 13.40 -4.91
CA ALA A 56 -6.94 14.45 -5.80
C ALA A 56 -7.52 14.34 -7.22
N ALA A 57 -7.60 13.12 -7.77
CA ALA A 57 -8.20 12.88 -9.08
C ALA A 57 -9.69 13.24 -9.11
N LYS A 58 -10.44 12.91 -8.06
CA LYS A 58 -11.86 13.27 -7.91
C LYS A 58 -12.05 14.79 -7.86
N LEU A 59 -11.29 15.46 -6.99
CA LEU A 59 -11.32 16.93 -6.88
C LEU A 59 -11.01 17.59 -8.23
N PHE A 60 -10.04 17.05 -8.99
CA PHE A 60 -9.70 17.58 -10.31
C PHE A 60 -10.82 17.36 -11.32
N ALA A 61 -11.48 16.20 -11.29
CA ALA A 61 -12.63 15.95 -12.16
C ALA A 61 -13.81 16.88 -11.86
N GLU A 62 -14.01 17.28 -10.59
CA GLU A 62 -15.09 18.16 -10.16
C GLU A 62 -14.83 19.65 -10.43
N HIS A 63 -13.58 20.11 -10.24
CA HIS A 63 -13.25 21.54 -10.26
C HIS A 63 -12.31 21.96 -11.41
N GLY A 64 -11.78 21.00 -12.18
CA GLY A 64 -10.87 21.25 -13.29
C GLY A 64 -9.53 21.87 -12.85
N GLN A 65 -8.91 22.65 -13.75
CA GLN A 65 -7.56 23.18 -13.56
C GLN A 65 -7.42 24.19 -12.40
N ALA A 66 -8.52 24.79 -11.95
CA ALA A 66 -8.49 25.84 -10.93
C ALA A 66 -7.91 25.35 -9.59
N ILE A 67 -8.01 24.06 -9.30
CA ILE A 67 -7.52 23.48 -8.04
C ILE A 67 -6.10 22.91 -8.13
N LEU A 68 -5.48 22.89 -9.32
CA LEU A 68 -4.13 22.33 -9.50
C LEU A 68 -3.08 22.89 -8.54
N PRO A 69 -3.06 24.20 -8.20
CA PRO A 69 -2.11 24.75 -7.23
C PRO A 69 -2.31 24.23 -5.80
N MET A 70 -3.49 23.69 -5.49
CA MET A 70 -3.86 23.20 -4.16
C MET A 70 -3.76 21.68 -4.01
N LEU A 71 -3.63 20.94 -5.12
CA LEU A 71 -3.48 19.49 -5.06
C LEU A 71 -2.08 19.11 -4.54
N PRO A 72 -1.97 18.07 -3.69
CA PRO A 72 -0.66 17.59 -3.27
C PRO A 72 0.11 17.04 -4.48
N GLN A 73 1.44 17.10 -4.44
CA GLN A 73 2.29 16.48 -5.46
C GLN A 73 2.40 14.97 -5.20
N ILE A 74 1.36 14.23 -5.55
CA ILE A 74 1.26 12.79 -5.23
C ILE A 74 1.84 11.90 -6.34
N ARG A 75 2.35 12.50 -7.42
CA ARG A 75 3.17 11.86 -8.44
C ARG A 75 4.46 12.65 -8.61
N GLY A 76 5.62 11.98 -8.50
CA GLY A 76 6.82 12.46 -9.17
C GLY A 76 6.51 12.64 -10.65
N LYS A 77 7.04 13.70 -11.27
CA LYS A 77 6.86 13.97 -12.71
C LYS A 77 6.92 12.66 -13.47
N THR A 78 5.91 12.39 -14.30
CA THR A 78 6.04 11.39 -15.35
C THR A 78 7.31 11.78 -16.11
N GLU A 79 8.39 11.01 -15.96
CA GLU A 79 9.53 11.15 -16.86
C GLU A 79 8.99 10.86 -18.26
N GLU A 80 9.16 11.83 -19.15
CA GLU A 80 8.91 11.69 -20.59
C GLU A 80 9.87 10.66 -21.21
#